data_AF-A0A964XU49-F1
#
_entry.id   AF-A0A964XU49-F1
#
_cell.length_a   1.000
_cell.length_b   1.000
_cell.length_c   1.000
_cell.angle_alpha   90.00
_cell.angle_beta   90.00
_cell.angle_gamma   90.00
#
_symmetry.space_group_name_H-M   'P 1'
#
loop_
_entity.id
_entity.type
_entity.pdbx_description
1 polymer ?
#
loop_
_entity_poly.entity_id
_entity_poly.type
_entity_poly.pdbx_seq_one_letter_code
_entity_poly.pdbx_strand_id
1 'polypeptide(L)'
;MTSSSSQHDTQTLDALTGGAFSAPTSGERSARLREWLATDPSVESMQEVFREMSTRDKGAAKALREKLDELRRAKAQDALAQEWAHKGEALRDAPRINLADAMAWQRDAAKAGAPLSREPLSTLKIQLAERVKGIEDLQHRAQVQREASMMMAQRIEMLSTKPWEEAQSQRDTLAADLQRLQADAQTLTSDTNWACVDARFPPMLQASGQQLTAVWEAFDAALKHTVLAASDPALDLPAVPAWADQLRAARTGITAAPAPVKPRIDPAQRAQAQASVQAVLTVLEQELAQGHGKASAGAAAAVRQALREQGRWLDEKFEHHAQGVLAAASELEGWQRWRADQIRQDLVTRAEALFKKVVEKVPATGPAKPGGDKTPSQDTAVPEASVASDAAEVTAPTADQPEHTALKEAGETAVTADASDVSSAAPAAQVPTTPTKERITWVPAMGGRK
;
A
#
# COMPACT_ATOMS: atom_id res chain seq x y z
N MET A 1 -11.12 54.16 -43.25
CA MET A 1 -11.02 53.29 -44.44
C MET A 1 -10.40 51.97 -44.00
N THR A 2 -11.18 50.89 -43.94
CA THR A 2 -10.71 49.54 -43.54
C THR A 2 -11.36 48.42 -44.37
N SER A 3 -12.33 48.76 -45.22
CA SER A 3 -13.24 47.80 -45.88
C SER A 3 -12.57 46.89 -46.91
N SER A 4 -11.41 47.27 -47.45
CA SER A 4 -10.73 46.52 -48.51
C SER A 4 -10.00 45.28 -48.00
N SER A 5 -9.36 45.33 -46.81
CA SER A 5 -8.66 44.17 -46.26
C SER A 5 -9.64 43.08 -45.83
N SER A 6 -10.71 43.45 -45.11
CA SER A 6 -11.75 42.49 -44.71
C SER A 6 -12.51 41.92 -45.89
N GLN A 7 -12.73 42.69 -46.98
CA GLN A 7 -13.29 42.14 -48.21
C GLN A 7 -12.38 41.08 -48.85
N HIS A 8 -11.06 41.31 -48.88
CA HIS A 8 -10.09 40.34 -49.40
C HIS A 8 -10.04 39.07 -48.53
N ASP A 9 -10.02 39.20 -47.21
CA ASP A 9 -10.14 38.06 -46.28
C ASP A 9 -11.45 37.28 -46.49
N THR A 10 -12.60 37.96 -46.65
CA THR A 10 -13.84 37.22 -46.93
C THR A 10 -13.83 36.50 -48.28
N GLN A 11 -13.13 37.01 -49.30
CA GLN A 11 -13.01 36.31 -50.60
C GLN A 11 -12.10 35.09 -50.52
N THR A 12 -10.99 35.15 -49.77
CA THR A 12 -10.11 33.99 -49.58
C THR A 12 -10.79 32.91 -48.75
N LEU A 13 -11.49 33.27 -47.67
CA LEU A 13 -12.32 32.34 -46.89
C LEU A 13 -13.51 31.77 -47.71
N ASP A 14 -14.10 32.55 -48.62
CA ASP A 14 -15.14 32.07 -49.54
C ASP A 14 -14.62 31.03 -50.53
N ALA A 15 -13.43 31.27 -51.11
CA ALA A 15 -12.76 30.31 -51.98
C ALA A 15 -12.40 29.00 -51.23
N LEU A 16 -11.86 29.11 -50.01
CA LEU A 16 -11.52 27.96 -49.16
C LEU A 16 -12.77 27.12 -48.80
N THR A 17 -13.92 27.76 -48.58
CA THR A 17 -15.17 27.10 -48.14
C THR A 17 -16.12 26.74 -49.29
N GLY A 18 -15.67 26.81 -50.55
CA GLY A 18 -16.49 26.44 -51.72
C GLY A 18 -17.66 27.37 -52.01
N GLY A 19 -17.60 28.64 -51.57
CA GLY A 19 -18.64 29.65 -51.75
C GLY A 19 -19.58 29.84 -50.55
N ALA A 20 -19.14 29.53 -49.31
CA ALA A 20 -20.03 29.57 -48.14
C ALA A 20 -20.36 30.98 -47.63
N PHE A 21 -19.62 32.02 -48.02
CA PHE A 21 -19.91 33.43 -47.72
C PHE A 21 -20.69 34.11 -48.84
N SER A 22 -20.52 33.68 -50.09
CA SER A 22 -21.29 34.17 -51.25
C SER A 22 -22.66 33.50 -51.44
N ALA A 23 -22.90 32.33 -50.86
CA ALA A 23 -24.18 31.63 -51.03
C ALA A 23 -25.39 32.41 -50.49
N PRO A 24 -26.51 32.47 -51.25
CA PRO A 24 -27.65 33.34 -50.95
C PRO A 24 -28.43 32.93 -49.70
N THR A 25 -28.67 31.64 -49.50
CA THR A 25 -29.50 31.14 -48.39
C THR A 25 -28.67 30.57 -47.23
N SER A 26 -29.16 30.68 -46.00
CA SER A 26 -28.52 30.09 -44.81
C SER A 26 -28.37 28.57 -44.91
N GLY A 27 -29.32 27.90 -45.60
CA GLY A 27 -29.26 26.46 -45.87
C GLY A 27 -28.10 26.07 -46.78
N GLU A 28 -27.87 26.81 -47.87
CA GLU A 28 -26.72 26.60 -48.76
C GLU A 28 -25.38 26.94 -48.11
N ARG A 29 -25.31 28.03 -47.32
CA ARG A 29 -24.12 28.35 -46.51
C ARG A 29 -23.79 27.19 -45.56
N SER A 30 -24.79 26.68 -44.85
CA SER A 30 -24.67 25.53 -43.95
C SER A 30 -24.28 24.23 -44.68
N ALA A 31 -24.71 24.05 -45.94
CA ALA A 31 -24.36 22.89 -46.74
C ALA A 31 -22.89 22.93 -47.18
N ARG A 32 -22.44 24.06 -47.74
CA ARG A 32 -21.05 24.26 -48.15
C ARG A 32 -20.08 24.17 -46.98
N LEU A 33 -20.43 24.73 -45.81
CA LEU A 33 -19.60 24.56 -44.60
C LEU A 33 -19.53 23.10 -44.13
N ARG A 34 -20.60 22.31 -44.27
CA ARG A 34 -20.56 20.87 -43.92
C ARG A 34 -19.73 20.06 -44.91
N GLU A 35 -19.80 20.38 -46.19
CA GLU A 35 -18.97 19.78 -47.25
C GLU A 35 -17.48 20.14 -47.05
N TRP A 36 -17.19 21.41 -46.76
CA TRP A 36 -15.83 21.86 -46.42
C TRP A 36 -15.30 21.19 -45.15
N LEU A 37 -16.10 21.11 -44.08
CA LEU A 37 -15.73 20.40 -42.84
C LEU A 37 -15.45 18.91 -43.05
N ALA A 38 -16.01 18.28 -44.09
CA ALA A 38 -15.71 16.89 -44.43
C ALA A 38 -14.35 16.68 -45.12
N THR A 39 -13.63 17.77 -45.44
CA THR A 39 -12.24 17.71 -45.94
C THR A 39 -11.19 17.76 -44.82
N ASP A 40 -11.62 17.66 -43.55
CA ASP A 40 -10.82 17.81 -42.32
C ASP A 40 -9.87 19.04 -42.36
N PRO A 41 -10.41 20.27 -42.54
CA PRO A 41 -9.62 21.49 -42.57
C PRO A 41 -8.90 21.76 -41.24
N SER A 42 -7.86 22.60 -41.29
CA SER A 42 -7.07 22.94 -40.10
C SER A 42 -7.92 23.64 -39.02
N VAL A 43 -7.54 23.48 -37.76
CA VAL A 43 -8.20 24.13 -36.61
C VAL A 43 -8.16 25.65 -36.71
N GLU A 44 -7.07 26.20 -37.25
CA GLU A 44 -6.87 27.64 -37.45
C GLU A 44 -7.85 28.16 -38.51
N SER A 45 -7.90 27.51 -39.68
CA SER A 45 -8.85 27.83 -40.75
C SER A 45 -10.31 27.72 -40.27
N MET A 46 -10.65 26.71 -39.47
CA MET A 46 -11.98 26.59 -38.86
C MET A 46 -12.30 27.74 -37.90
N GLN A 47 -11.32 28.26 -37.15
CA GLN A 47 -11.51 29.41 -36.26
C GLN A 47 -11.68 30.71 -37.04
N GLU A 48 -10.93 30.92 -38.13
CA GLU A 48 -11.06 32.08 -39.01
C GLU A 48 -12.43 32.11 -39.70
N VAL A 49 -12.82 31.01 -40.34
CA VAL A 49 -14.15 30.88 -40.97
C VAL A 49 -15.25 31.03 -39.92
N PHE A 50 -15.11 30.47 -38.72
CA PHE A 50 -16.09 30.65 -37.64
C PHE A 50 -16.19 32.12 -37.20
N ARG A 51 -15.07 32.82 -37.05
CA ARG A 51 -15.03 34.23 -36.63
C ARG A 51 -15.87 35.09 -37.59
N GLU A 52 -15.58 35.02 -38.88
CA GLU A 52 -16.29 35.79 -39.89
C GLU A 52 -17.75 35.32 -40.06
N MET A 53 -17.98 34.01 -40.17
CA MET A 53 -19.33 33.46 -40.37
C MET A 53 -20.25 33.74 -39.17
N SER A 54 -19.74 33.74 -37.94
CA SER A 54 -20.56 33.95 -36.74
C SER A 54 -21.21 35.35 -36.66
N THR A 55 -20.61 36.35 -37.32
CA THR A 55 -21.18 37.70 -37.43
C THR A 55 -22.24 37.79 -38.54
N ARG A 56 -22.06 37.01 -39.61
CA ARG A 56 -22.87 37.07 -40.85
C ARG A 56 -24.06 36.11 -40.84
N ASP A 57 -23.90 34.91 -40.29
CA ASP A 57 -24.93 33.87 -40.18
C ASP A 57 -24.64 32.91 -39.01
N LYS A 58 -25.29 33.17 -37.87
CA LYS A 58 -25.19 32.34 -36.66
C LYS A 58 -25.72 30.91 -36.84
N GLY A 59 -26.62 30.69 -37.81
CA GLY A 59 -27.16 29.37 -38.13
C GLY A 59 -26.13 28.51 -38.84
N ALA A 60 -25.51 29.06 -39.89
CA ALA A 60 -24.44 28.40 -40.63
C ALA A 60 -23.18 28.19 -39.77
N ALA A 61 -22.82 29.17 -38.94
CA ALA A 61 -21.68 29.07 -38.01
C ALA A 61 -21.84 28.00 -36.92
N LYS A 62 -23.05 27.47 -36.69
CA LYS A 62 -23.30 26.47 -35.64
C LYS A 62 -22.50 25.18 -35.85
N ALA A 63 -22.43 24.67 -37.09
CA ALA A 63 -21.70 23.44 -37.40
C ALA A 63 -20.18 23.58 -37.13
N LEU A 64 -19.60 24.75 -37.45
CA LEU A 64 -18.21 25.07 -37.15
C LEU A 64 -17.96 25.12 -35.64
N ARG A 65 -18.87 25.74 -34.88
CA ARG A 65 -18.78 25.79 -33.42
C ARG A 65 -18.84 24.39 -32.82
N GLU A 66 -19.79 23.56 -33.24
CA GLU A 66 -19.94 22.19 -32.75
C GLU A 66 -18.68 21.35 -33.04
N LYS A 67 -18.06 21.53 -34.22
CA LYS A 67 -16.79 20.87 -34.57
C LYS A 67 -15.60 21.38 -33.75
N LEU A 68 -15.47 22.70 -33.55
CA LEU A 68 -14.41 23.28 -32.72
C LEU A 68 -14.55 22.88 -31.23
N ASP A 69 -15.77 22.83 -30.70
CA ASP A 69 -16.04 22.37 -29.34
C ASP A 69 -15.87 20.84 -29.20
N GLU A 70 -16.09 20.06 -30.26
CA GLU A 70 -15.74 18.63 -30.33
C GLU A 70 -14.22 18.42 -30.27
N LEU A 71 -13.44 19.12 -31.11
CA LEU A 71 -11.99 19.04 -31.13
C LEU A 71 -11.36 19.49 -29.81
N ARG A 72 -11.90 20.54 -29.17
CA ARG A 72 -11.51 20.98 -27.83
C ARG A 72 -11.76 19.87 -26.78
N ARG A 73 -12.92 19.20 -26.83
CA ARG A 73 -13.24 18.07 -25.94
C ARG A 73 -12.35 16.86 -26.18
N ALA A 74 -12.08 16.52 -27.44
CA ALA A 74 -11.16 15.43 -27.80
C ALA A 74 -9.76 15.69 -27.23
N LYS A 75 -9.17 16.88 -27.48
CA LYS A 75 -7.85 17.24 -26.95
C LYS A 75 -7.78 17.20 -25.41
N ALA A 76 -8.86 17.56 -24.72
CA ALA A 76 -8.94 17.44 -23.26
C ALA A 76 -9.00 15.98 -22.79
N GLN A 77 -9.76 15.11 -23.49
CA GLN A 77 -9.78 13.67 -23.23
C GLN A 77 -8.43 13.00 -23.50
N ASP A 78 -7.71 13.42 -24.54
CA ASP A 78 -6.40 12.86 -24.90
C ASP A 78 -5.33 13.29 -23.88
N ALA A 79 -5.38 14.52 -23.37
CA ALA A 79 -4.52 14.99 -22.29
C ALA A 79 -4.77 14.20 -20.98
N LEU A 80 -6.04 13.98 -20.61
CA LEU A 80 -6.40 13.11 -19.49
C LEU A 80 -5.95 11.66 -19.73
N ALA A 81 -6.05 11.16 -20.96
CA ALA A 81 -5.60 9.81 -21.31
C ALA A 81 -4.09 9.64 -21.11
N GLN A 82 -3.30 10.63 -21.54
CA GLN A 82 -1.84 10.64 -21.33
C GLN A 82 -1.47 10.72 -19.84
N GLU A 83 -2.13 11.57 -19.06
CA GLU A 83 -1.89 11.68 -17.62
C GLU A 83 -2.18 10.36 -16.89
N TRP A 84 -3.32 9.73 -17.18
CA TRP A 84 -3.70 8.45 -16.56
C TRP A 84 -2.92 7.26 -17.11
N ALA A 85 -2.42 7.31 -18.35
CA ALA A 85 -1.49 6.35 -18.91
C ALA A 85 -0.18 6.35 -18.12
N HIS A 86 0.48 7.50 -17.97
CA HIS A 86 1.71 7.62 -17.18
C HIS A 86 1.52 7.16 -15.73
N LYS A 87 0.38 7.48 -15.09
CA LYS A 87 0.04 6.96 -13.74
C LYS A 87 -0.11 5.44 -13.72
N GLY A 88 -0.74 4.87 -14.75
CA GLY A 88 -0.93 3.42 -14.87
C GLY A 88 0.37 2.69 -15.14
N GLU A 89 1.24 3.22 -15.99
CA GLU A 89 2.58 2.73 -16.28
C GLU A 89 3.48 2.80 -15.05
N ALA A 90 3.48 3.93 -14.32
CA ALA A 90 4.24 4.07 -13.08
C ALA A 90 3.83 3.04 -12.00
N LEU A 91 2.53 2.70 -11.90
CA LEU A 91 2.05 1.63 -11.03
C LEU A 91 2.42 0.24 -11.57
N ARG A 92 2.23 0.00 -12.88
CA ARG A 92 2.52 -1.28 -13.54
C ARG A 92 3.99 -1.64 -13.48
N ASP A 93 4.90 -0.67 -13.61
CA ASP A 93 6.35 -0.90 -13.70
C ASP A 93 7.06 -0.71 -12.36
N ALA A 94 6.32 -0.38 -11.30
CA ALA A 94 6.88 -0.26 -9.95
C ALA A 94 7.55 -1.58 -9.49
N PRO A 95 8.78 -1.54 -8.94
CA PRO A 95 9.43 -2.72 -8.37
C PRO A 95 8.71 -3.24 -7.11
N ARG A 96 7.99 -2.34 -6.41
CA ARG A 96 6.98 -2.67 -5.40
C ARG A 96 5.73 -1.84 -5.67
N ILE A 97 4.69 -2.48 -6.20
CA ILE A 97 3.41 -1.83 -6.51
C ILE A 97 2.64 -1.57 -5.21
N ASN A 98 2.00 -0.40 -5.09
CA ASN A 98 0.98 -0.18 -4.07
C ASN A 98 -0.32 -0.82 -4.57
N LEU A 99 -0.70 -1.95 -3.97
CA LEU A 99 -1.86 -2.73 -4.40
C LEU A 99 -3.17 -1.92 -4.31
N ALA A 100 -3.31 -1.09 -3.27
CA ALA A 100 -4.48 -0.22 -3.09
C ALA A 100 -4.60 0.81 -4.22
N ASP A 101 -3.50 1.45 -4.62
CA ASP A 101 -3.50 2.43 -5.72
C ASP A 101 -3.75 1.76 -7.07
N ALA A 102 -3.20 0.55 -7.28
CA ALA A 102 -3.43 -0.24 -8.49
C ALA A 102 -4.91 -0.66 -8.65
N MET A 103 -5.56 -1.10 -7.56
CA MET A 103 -7.00 -1.39 -7.55
C MET A 103 -7.85 -0.13 -7.70
N ALA A 104 -7.39 1.00 -7.14
CA ALA A 104 -8.06 2.29 -7.23
C ALA A 104 -7.98 2.94 -8.62
N TRP A 105 -6.89 2.72 -9.36
CA TRP A 105 -6.56 3.41 -10.61
C TRP A 105 -7.71 3.47 -11.61
N GLN A 106 -8.40 2.35 -11.87
CA GLN A 106 -9.52 2.32 -12.83
C GLN A 106 -10.69 3.22 -12.38
N ARG A 107 -11.03 3.17 -11.09
CA ARG A 107 -12.13 3.96 -10.52
C ARG A 107 -11.79 5.45 -10.55
N ASP A 108 -10.55 5.79 -10.22
CA ASP A 108 -10.13 7.18 -10.07
C ASP A 108 -9.87 7.83 -11.45
N ALA A 109 -9.39 7.05 -12.43
CA ALA A 109 -9.37 7.41 -13.85
C ALA A 109 -10.79 7.66 -14.41
N ALA A 110 -11.74 6.76 -14.12
CA ALA A 110 -13.14 6.96 -14.51
C ALA A 110 -13.75 8.22 -13.88
N LYS A 111 -13.47 8.47 -12.59
CA LYS A 111 -13.91 9.67 -11.86
C LYS A 111 -13.32 10.96 -12.44
N ALA A 112 -12.10 10.91 -12.98
CA ALA A 112 -11.47 12.01 -13.70
C ALA A 112 -11.96 12.18 -15.16
N GLY A 113 -12.85 11.30 -15.65
CA GLY A 113 -13.35 11.34 -17.02
C GLY A 113 -12.37 10.83 -18.09
N ALA A 114 -11.34 10.07 -17.69
CA ALA A 114 -10.38 9.49 -18.63
C ALA A 114 -11.06 8.43 -19.53
N PRO A 115 -10.75 8.40 -20.85
CA PRO A 115 -11.40 7.51 -21.80
C PRO A 115 -10.84 6.07 -21.72
N LEU A 116 -11.20 5.34 -20.66
CA LEU A 116 -10.69 3.98 -20.33
C LEU A 116 -10.88 2.90 -21.42
N SER A 117 -11.66 3.17 -22.46
CA SER A 117 -11.84 2.28 -23.63
C SER A 117 -10.90 2.59 -24.80
N ARG A 118 -10.08 3.65 -24.71
CA ARG A 118 -9.06 3.99 -25.69
C ARG A 118 -7.69 3.48 -25.23
N GLU A 119 -6.86 3.09 -26.19
CA GLU A 119 -5.45 2.81 -25.93
C GLU A 119 -4.71 4.10 -25.51
N PRO A 120 -3.71 4.00 -24.60
CA PRO A 120 -3.20 2.78 -23.96
C PRO A 120 -3.98 2.35 -22.70
N LEU A 121 -5.01 3.08 -22.29
CA LEU A 121 -5.71 2.86 -21.00
C LEU A 121 -6.43 1.51 -20.92
N SER A 122 -7.02 1.05 -22.03
CA SER A 122 -7.67 -0.26 -22.12
C SER A 122 -6.70 -1.41 -21.87
N THR A 123 -5.50 -1.36 -22.45
CA THR A 123 -4.43 -2.34 -22.20
C THR A 123 -3.89 -2.22 -20.76
N LEU A 124 -3.61 -1.00 -20.28
CA LEU A 124 -3.10 -0.78 -18.91
C LEU A 124 -4.07 -1.28 -17.84
N LYS A 125 -5.37 -1.12 -18.04
CA LYS A 125 -6.41 -1.68 -17.16
C LYS A 125 -6.26 -3.20 -16.98
N ILE A 126 -6.06 -3.92 -18.09
CA ILE A 126 -5.91 -5.38 -18.08
C ILE A 126 -4.60 -5.76 -17.38
N GLN A 127 -3.48 -5.14 -17.76
CA GLN A 127 -2.16 -5.40 -17.18
C GLN A 127 -2.09 -5.14 -15.68
N LEU A 128 -2.72 -4.06 -15.19
CA LEU A 128 -2.80 -3.77 -13.75
C LEU A 128 -3.65 -4.80 -13.02
N ALA A 129 -4.81 -5.18 -13.56
CA ALA A 129 -5.67 -6.20 -12.95
C ALA A 129 -5.00 -7.58 -12.90
N GLU A 130 -4.29 -7.98 -13.96
CA GLU A 130 -3.51 -9.22 -14.02
C GLU A 130 -2.35 -9.21 -13.01
N ARG A 131 -1.61 -8.10 -12.91
CA ARG A 131 -0.51 -7.98 -11.94
C ARG A 131 -1.01 -7.99 -10.49
N VAL A 132 -2.10 -7.28 -10.18
CA VAL A 132 -2.73 -7.33 -8.84
C VAL A 132 -3.15 -8.75 -8.51
N LYS A 133 -3.89 -9.41 -9.41
CA LYS A 133 -4.32 -10.80 -9.21
C LYS A 133 -3.14 -11.75 -9.01
N GLY A 134 -2.07 -11.62 -9.80
CA GLY A 134 -0.87 -12.44 -9.64
C GLY A 134 -0.21 -12.32 -8.26
N ILE A 135 -0.24 -11.12 -7.66
CA ILE A 135 0.24 -10.87 -6.30
C ILE A 135 -0.70 -11.48 -5.25
N GLU A 136 -2.02 -11.34 -5.44
CA GLU A 136 -3.02 -11.98 -4.56
C GLU A 136 -2.90 -13.52 -4.62
N ASP A 137 -2.77 -14.11 -5.81
CA ASP A 137 -2.57 -15.54 -6.03
C ASP A 137 -1.24 -16.04 -5.43
N LEU A 138 -0.19 -15.19 -5.36
CA LEU A 138 1.05 -15.50 -4.61
C LEU A 138 0.83 -15.49 -3.10
N GLN A 139 0.09 -14.52 -2.57
CA GLN A 139 -0.23 -14.43 -1.14
C GLN A 139 -1.03 -15.66 -0.68
N HIS A 140 -2.05 -16.06 -1.43
CA HIS A 140 -2.83 -17.27 -1.15
C HIS A 140 -1.96 -18.53 -1.21
N ARG A 141 -1.10 -18.68 -2.24
CA ARG A 141 -0.17 -19.82 -2.32
C ARG A 141 0.84 -19.85 -1.16
N ALA A 142 1.34 -18.71 -0.71
CA ALA A 142 2.23 -18.63 0.45
C ALA A 142 1.53 -19.04 1.76
N GLN A 143 0.24 -18.74 1.91
CA GLN A 143 -0.56 -19.25 3.03
C GLN A 143 -0.77 -20.76 2.94
N VAL A 144 -1.19 -21.28 1.78
CA VAL A 144 -1.37 -22.73 1.56
C VAL A 144 -0.07 -23.49 1.81
N GLN A 145 1.08 -22.92 1.43
CA GLN A 145 2.41 -23.51 1.68
C GLN A 145 2.75 -23.59 3.18
N ARG A 146 2.36 -22.59 3.98
CA ARG A 146 2.46 -22.66 5.46
C ARG A 146 1.56 -23.76 6.03
N GLU A 147 0.32 -23.84 5.57
CA GLU A 147 -0.65 -24.85 6.02
C GLU A 147 -0.18 -26.27 5.67
N ALA A 148 0.32 -26.49 4.46
CA ALA A 148 0.93 -27.75 4.03
C ALA A 148 2.17 -28.11 4.88
N SER A 149 2.99 -27.11 5.24
CA SER A 149 4.14 -27.32 6.13
C SER A 149 3.70 -27.76 7.54
N MET A 150 2.62 -27.19 8.07
CA MET A 150 2.04 -27.59 9.36
C MET A 150 1.47 -29.01 9.33
N MET A 151 0.74 -29.36 8.26
CA MET A 151 0.21 -30.73 8.06
C MET A 151 1.35 -31.75 7.94
N MET A 152 2.48 -31.38 7.35
CA MET A 152 3.66 -32.24 7.28
C MET A 152 4.30 -32.48 8.66
N ALA A 153 4.40 -31.43 9.50
CA ALA A 153 4.85 -31.57 10.88
C ALA A 153 3.92 -32.49 11.70
N GLN A 154 2.59 -32.33 11.57
CA GLN A 154 1.61 -33.21 12.22
C GLN A 154 1.71 -34.67 11.75
N ARG A 155 2.04 -34.91 10.47
CA ARG A 155 2.31 -36.27 9.96
C ARG A 155 3.56 -36.88 10.61
N ILE A 156 4.63 -36.10 10.79
CA ILE A 156 5.85 -36.51 11.49
C ILE A 156 5.55 -36.86 12.96
N GLU A 157 4.81 -35.99 13.66
CA GLU A 157 4.36 -36.22 15.03
C GLU A 157 3.52 -37.50 15.16
N MET A 158 2.56 -37.72 14.26
CA MET A 158 1.75 -38.94 14.24
C MET A 158 2.62 -40.18 14.05
N LEU A 159 3.59 -40.16 13.14
CA LEU A 159 4.53 -41.28 12.93
C LEU A 159 5.42 -41.55 14.15
N SER A 160 5.76 -40.53 14.95
CA SER A 160 6.51 -40.72 16.21
C SER A 160 5.76 -41.55 17.27
N THR A 161 4.44 -41.70 17.13
CA THR A 161 3.60 -42.54 18.01
C THR A 161 3.42 -43.97 17.50
N LYS A 162 3.87 -44.27 16.27
CA LYS A 162 3.76 -45.59 15.63
C LYS A 162 4.94 -46.50 15.98
N PRO A 163 4.86 -47.81 15.68
CA PRO A 163 6.05 -48.67 15.65
C PRO A 163 7.16 -48.05 14.79
N TRP A 164 8.41 -48.14 15.25
CA TRP A 164 9.54 -47.52 14.55
C TRP A 164 9.77 -48.13 13.16
N GLU A 165 9.35 -49.38 12.94
CA GLU A 165 9.37 -50.07 11.65
C GLU A 165 8.37 -49.44 10.65
N GLU A 166 7.19 -49.02 11.12
CA GLU A 166 6.21 -48.28 10.31
C GLU A 166 6.78 -46.92 9.91
N ALA A 167 7.36 -46.20 10.87
CA ALA A 167 8.05 -44.93 10.63
C ALA A 167 9.23 -45.10 9.64
N GLN A 168 10.01 -46.18 9.75
CA GLN A 168 11.10 -46.52 8.83
C GLN A 168 10.57 -46.73 7.41
N SER A 169 9.49 -47.51 7.24
CA SER A 169 8.90 -47.78 5.91
C SER A 169 8.37 -46.54 5.20
N GLN A 170 7.91 -45.52 5.94
CA GLN A 170 7.36 -44.28 5.38
C GLN A 170 8.41 -43.17 5.21
N ARG A 171 9.62 -43.36 5.74
CA ARG A 171 10.70 -42.36 5.79
C ARG A 171 11.00 -41.74 4.42
N ASP A 172 11.23 -42.56 3.40
CA ASP A 172 11.74 -42.07 2.11
C ASP A 172 10.65 -41.34 1.32
N THR A 173 9.38 -41.76 1.45
CA THR A 173 8.21 -41.02 0.95
C THR A 173 8.10 -39.66 1.65
N LEU A 174 8.24 -39.62 2.98
CA LEU A 174 8.18 -38.40 3.77
C LEU A 174 9.30 -37.41 3.40
N ALA A 175 10.51 -37.93 3.14
CA ALA A 175 11.64 -37.15 2.65
C ALA A 175 11.36 -36.53 1.27
N ALA A 176 10.79 -37.30 0.33
CA ALA A 176 10.45 -36.83 -1.01
C ALA A 176 9.33 -35.78 -0.98
N ASP A 177 8.29 -35.97 -0.16
CA ASP A 177 7.22 -34.99 0.03
C ASP A 177 7.76 -33.67 0.61
N LEU A 178 8.69 -33.75 1.57
CA LEU A 178 9.33 -32.57 2.17
C LEU A 178 10.24 -31.82 1.17
N GLN A 179 11.01 -32.55 0.35
CA GLN A 179 11.79 -31.95 -0.74
C GLN A 179 10.90 -31.21 -1.74
N ARG A 180 9.75 -31.80 -2.10
CA ARG A 180 8.76 -31.15 -2.96
C ARG A 180 8.22 -29.87 -2.32
N LEU A 181 7.81 -29.90 -1.06
CA LEU A 181 7.37 -28.70 -0.35
C LEU A 181 8.46 -27.62 -0.29
N GLN A 182 9.73 -27.99 -0.08
CA GLN A 182 10.83 -27.02 -0.12
C GLN A 182 11.01 -26.41 -1.52
N ALA A 183 10.87 -27.19 -2.60
CA ALA A 183 10.93 -26.69 -3.97
C ALA A 183 9.73 -25.78 -4.33
N ASP A 184 8.52 -26.12 -3.85
CA ASP A 184 7.32 -25.31 -4.02
C ASP A 184 7.50 -23.95 -3.30
N ALA A 185 8.03 -23.94 -2.07
CA ALA A 185 8.35 -22.71 -1.34
C ALA A 185 9.42 -21.86 -2.06
N GLN A 186 10.49 -22.48 -2.58
CA GLN A 186 11.51 -21.78 -3.37
C GLN A 186 10.91 -21.13 -4.62
N THR A 187 10.02 -21.84 -5.32
CA THR A 187 9.31 -21.35 -6.52
C THR A 187 8.46 -20.12 -6.21
N LEU A 188 7.80 -20.05 -5.06
CA LEU A 188 7.07 -18.86 -4.63
C LEU A 188 8.00 -17.67 -4.38
N THR A 189 9.15 -17.90 -3.73
CA THR A 189 10.12 -16.84 -3.43
C THR A 189 10.90 -16.35 -4.66
N SER A 190 10.91 -17.10 -5.76
CA SER A 190 11.58 -16.73 -7.01
C SER A 190 10.68 -16.00 -8.02
N ASP A 191 9.38 -15.87 -7.73
CA ASP A 191 8.45 -15.12 -8.57
C ASP A 191 8.83 -13.63 -8.63
N THR A 192 8.77 -13.03 -9.82
CA THR A 192 9.11 -11.61 -10.04
C THR A 192 8.25 -10.66 -9.21
N ASN A 193 7.02 -11.07 -8.86
CA ASN A 193 6.10 -10.30 -8.04
C ASN A 193 6.28 -10.53 -6.53
N TRP A 194 7.19 -11.42 -6.09
CA TRP A 194 7.41 -11.72 -4.67
C TRP A 194 7.77 -10.48 -3.84
N ALA A 195 8.48 -9.51 -4.43
CA ALA A 195 8.80 -8.24 -3.77
C ALA A 195 7.56 -7.35 -3.48
N CYS A 196 6.42 -7.61 -4.13
CA CYS A 196 5.15 -6.89 -3.97
C CYS A 196 4.17 -7.58 -3.01
N VAL A 197 4.51 -8.78 -2.53
CA VAL A 197 3.73 -9.50 -1.52
C VAL A 197 3.80 -8.77 -0.17
N ASP A 198 2.71 -8.80 0.61
CA ASP A 198 2.66 -8.20 1.95
C ASP A 198 3.82 -8.71 2.83
N ALA A 199 4.49 -7.78 3.52
CA ALA A 199 5.68 -8.01 4.33
C ALA A 199 5.51 -9.08 5.44
N ARG A 200 4.28 -9.47 5.80
CA ARG A 200 4.02 -10.58 6.72
C ARG A 200 4.35 -11.96 6.15
N PHE A 201 4.20 -12.17 4.84
CA PHE A 201 4.34 -13.50 4.23
C PHE A 201 5.79 -14.01 4.13
N PRO A 202 6.81 -13.21 3.75
CA PRO A 202 8.19 -13.69 3.70
C PRO A 202 8.74 -14.23 5.04
N PRO A 203 8.66 -13.52 6.19
CA PRO A 203 9.14 -14.06 7.46
C PRO A 203 8.29 -15.24 7.95
N MET A 204 6.98 -15.22 7.68
CA MET A 204 6.07 -16.33 8.00
C MET A 204 6.47 -17.62 7.27
N LEU A 205 6.71 -17.54 5.96
CA LEU A 205 7.10 -18.68 5.13
C LEU A 205 8.49 -19.22 5.52
N GLN A 206 9.43 -18.31 5.79
CA GLN A 206 10.77 -18.66 6.29
C GLN A 206 10.69 -19.41 7.63
N ALA A 207 9.91 -18.90 8.59
CA ALA A 207 9.76 -19.52 9.90
C ALA A 207 9.13 -20.92 9.80
N SER A 208 8.06 -21.09 9.01
CA SER A 208 7.45 -22.42 8.82
C SER A 208 8.39 -23.42 8.13
N GLY A 209 9.19 -22.97 7.15
CA GLY A 209 10.17 -23.81 6.47
C GLY A 209 11.31 -24.25 7.39
N GLN A 210 11.82 -23.32 8.22
CA GLN A 210 12.84 -23.63 9.23
C GLN A 210 12.32 -24.60 10.30
N GLN A 211 11.11 -24.36 10.83
CA GLN A 211 10.48 -25.24 11.81
C GLN A 211 10.27 -26.66 11.26
N LEU A 212 9.71 -26.79 10.05
CA LEU A 212 9.51 -28.10 9.42
C LEU A 212 10.83 -28.84 9.20
N THR A 213 11.88 -28.12 8.75
CA THR A 213 13.19 -28.71 8.52
C THR A 213 13.80 -29.23 9.83
N ALA A 214 13.73 -28.46 10.93
CA ALA A 214 14.22 -28.89 12.23
C ALA A 214 13.44 -30.09 12.81
N VAL A 215 12.10 -30.12 12.64
CA VAL A 215 11.26 -31.25 13.05
C VAL A 215 11.63 -32.52 12.26
N TRP A 216 11.86 -32.40 10.96
CA TRP A 216 12.30 -33.51 10.11
C TRP A 216 13.70 -34.01 10.48
N GLU A 217 14.68 -33.12 10.66
CA GLU A 217 16.05 -33.49 11.05
C GLU A 217 16.08 -34.23 12.39
N ALA A 218 15.32 -33.75 13.39
CA ALA A 218 15.19 -34.41 14.68
C ALA A 218 14.54 -35.80 14.56
N PHE A 219 13.48 -35.93 13.74
CA PHE A 219 12.80 -37.21 13.48
C PHE A 219 13.70 -38.21 12.75
N ASP A 220 14.35 -37.81 11.66
CA ASP A 220 15.24 -38.66 10.86
C ASP A 220 16.47 -39.11 11.67
N ALA A 221 17.05 -38.22 12.49
CA ALA A 221 18.13 -38.57 13.40
C ALA A 221 17.69 -39.57 14.48
N ALA A 222 16.54 -39.34 15.12
CA ALA A 222 15.99 -40.26 16.12
C ALA A 222 15.64 -41.63 15.52
N LEU A 223 15.09 -41.66 14.31
CA LEU A 223 14.74 -42.89 13.59
C LEU A 223 16.00 -43.68 13.20
N LYS A 224 17.02 -43.02 12.64
CA LYS A 224 18.33 -43.63 12.36
C LYS A 224 18.97 -44.21 13.62
N HIS A 225 18.94 -43.48 14.74
CA HIS A 225 19.45 -43.99 16.01
C HIS A 225 18.66 -45.22 16.50
N THR A 226 17.33 -45.19 16.35
CA THR A 226 16.46 -46.32 16.71
C THR A 226 16.82 -47.59 15.92
N VAL A 227 17.08 -47.48 14.62
CA VAL A 227 17.47 -48.61 13.75
C VAL A 227 18.83 -49.21 14.19
N LEU A 228 19.78 -48.37 14.59
CA LEU A 228 21.06 -48.84 15.15
C LEU A 228 20.84 -49.52 16.52
N ALA A 229 20.07 -48.90 17.41
CA ALA A 229 19.76 -49.42 18.74
C ALA A 229 18.85 -50.68 18.75
N ALA A 230 18.15 -50.94 17.64
CA ALA A 230 17.46 -52.21 17.37
C ALA A 230 18.44 -53.34 17.01
N SER A 231 19.55 -52.99 16.34
CA SER A 231 20.57 -53.93 15.88
C SER A 231 21.61 -54.24 16.97
N ASP A 232 21.91 -53.27 17.83
CA ASP A 232 22.85 -53.40 18.94
C ASP A 232 22.18 -53.04 20.30
N PRO A 233 21.96 -54.04 21.18
CA PRO A 233 21.41 -53.82 22.51
C PRO A 233 22.29 -52.97 23.46
N ALA A 234 23.57 -52.77 23.15
CA ALA A 234 24.50 -51.97 23.96
C ALA A 234 24.36 -50.46 23.72
N LEU A 235 23.71 -50.04 22.62
CA LEU A 235 23.47 -48.62 22.33
C LEU A 235 22.34 -48.04 23.20
N ASP A 236 22.44 -46.74 23.47
CA ASP A 236 21.44 -45.97 24.20
C ASP A 236 20.06 -46.03 23.54
N LEU A 237 19.01 -45.80 24.33
CA LEU A 237 17.65 -45.73 23.81
C LEU A 237 17.40 -44.40 23.08
N PRO A 238 16.58 -44.39 22.01
CA PRO A 238 16.26 -43.17 21.27
C PRO A 238 15.45 -42.17 22.10
N ALA A 239 15.50 -40.90 21.72
CA ALA A 239 14.79 -39.82 22.43
C ALA A 239 13.26 -39.90 22.32
N VAL A 240 12.72 -40.65 21.35
CA VAL A 240 11.27 -40.85 21.15
C VAL A 240 10.78 -41.94 22.12
N PRO A 241 9.91 -41.63 23.10
CA PRO A 241 9.55 -42.58 24.16
C PRO A 241 8.90 -43.87 23.65
N ALA A 242 8.00 -43.76 22.66
CA ALA A 242 7.30 -44.92 22.10
C ALA A 242 8.28 -45.95 21.52
N TRP A 243 9.32 -45.49 20.82
CA TRP A 243 10.37 -46.34 20.24
C TRP A 243 11.34 -46.87 21.30
N ALA A 244 11.70 -46.05 22.29
CA ALA A 244 12.51 -46.47 23.43
C ALA A 244 11.83 -47.58 24.24
N ASP A 245 10.52 -47.50 24.43
CA ASP A 245 9.73 -48.50 25.15
C ASP A 245 9.60 -49.81 24.34
N GLN A 246 9.41 -49.72 23.02
CA GLN A 246 9.43 -50.87 22.10
C GLN A 246 10.79 -51.60 22.14
N LEU A 247 11.90 -50.86 22.04
CA LEU A 247 13.25 -51.43 22.12
C LEU A 247 13.53 -52.03 23.51
N ARG A 248 13.07 -51.40 24.59
CA ARG A 248 13.23 -51.96 25.95
C ARG A 248 12.45 -53.27 26.11
N ALA A 249 11.24 -53.35 25.58
CA ALA A 249 10.45 -54.57 25.57
C ALA A 249 11.12 -55.68 24.75
N ALA A 250 11.68 -55.35 23.57
CA ALA A 250 12.43 -56.29 22.74
C ALA A 250 13.72 -56.81 23.44
N ARG A 251 14.46 -55.93 24.12
CA ARG A 251 15.71 -56.28 24.84
C ARG A 251 15.47 -57.11 26.11
N THR A 252 14.33 -56.94 26.79
CA THR A 252 14.04 -57.60 28.09
C THR A 252 13.03 -58.74 28.01
N GLY A 253 12.28 -58.85 26.91
CA GLY A 253 11.17 -59.81 26.77
C GLY A 253 9.93 -59.45 27.58
N ILE A 254 9.93 -58.32 28.30
CA ILE A 254 8.81 -57.86 29.13
C ILE A 254 8.14 -56.68 28.43
N THR A 255 6.89 -56.86 28.00
CA THR A 255 6.06 -55.76 27.50
C THR A 255 5.87 -54.73 28.62
N ALA A 256 6.41 -53.52 28.42
CA ALA A 256 6.24 -52.44 29.37
C ALA A 256 4.73 -52.13 29.51
N ALA A 257 4.21 -52.27 30.73
CA ALA A 257 2.87 -51.76 31.04
C ALA A 257 2.82 -50.25 30.73
N PRO A 258 1.70 -49.74 30.19
CA PRO A 258 1.61 -48.34 29.78
C PRO A 258 1.99 -47.43 30.95
N ALA A 259 2.91 -46.50 30.69
CA ALA A 259 3.46 -45.61 31.71
C ALA A 259 2.32 -44.90 32.46
N PRO A 260 2.37 -44.82 33.80
CA PRO A 260 1.31 -44.18 34.57
C PRO A 260 1.17 -42.73 34.12
N VAL A 261 -0.05 -42.37 33.72
CA VAL A 261 -0.40 -40.99 33.34
C VAL A 261 0.09 -40.05 34.44
N LYS A 262 0.83 -39.00 34.05
CA LYS A 262 1.36 -37.97 34.97
C LYS A 262 0.30 -37.58 36.01
N PRO A 263 0.67 -37.42 37.30
CA PRO A 263 -0.28 -37.26 38.39
C PRO A 263 -1.32 -36.20 38.04
N ARG A 264 -2.58 -36.64 38.02
CA ARG A 264 -3.73 -35.83 37.63
C ARG A 264 -3.83 -34.64 38.57
N ILE A 265 -3.40 -33.47 38.08
CA ILE A 265 -3.59 -32.16 38.73
C ILE A 265 -5.01 -32.10 39.29
N ASP A 266 -5.14 -31.57 40.49
CA ASP A 266 -6.40 -31.46 41.21
C ASP A 266 -7.45 -30.71 40.36
N PRO A 267 -8.61 -31.32 40.02
CA PRO A 267 -9.57 -30.72 39.10
C PRO A 267 -10.11 -29.37 39.61
N ALA A 268 -10.17 -29.15 40.93
CA ALA A 268 -10.56 -27.86 41.51
C ALA A 268 -9.57 -26.74 41.16
N GLN A 269 -8.26 -27.04 41.17
CA GLN A 269 -7.21 -26.06 40.87
C GLN A 269 -7.20 -25.69 39.38
N ARG A 270 -7.46 -26.65 38.48
CA ARG A 270 -7.66 -26.34 37.05
C ARG A 270 -8.89 -25.46 36.82
N ALA A 271 -10.03 -25.77 37.46
CA ALA A 271 -11.26 -25.01 37.30
C ALA A 271 -11.09 -23.56 37.78
N GLN A 272 -10.41 -23.35 38.93
CA GLN A 272 -10.10 -22.02 39.45
C GLN A 272 -9.15 -21.24 38.53
N ALA A 273 -8.12 -21.90 37.99
CA ALA A 273 -7.20 -21.30 37.02
C ALA A 273 -7.93 -20.86 35.74
N GLN A 274 -8.70 -21.77 35.14
CA GLN A 274 -9.47 -21.50 33.93
C GLN A 274 -10.45 -20.34 34.14
N ALA A 275 -11.20 -20.33 35.25
CA ALA A 275 -12.16 -19.27 35.55
C ALA A 275 -11.52 -17.88 35.66
N SER A 276 -10.33 -17.78 36.27
CA SER A 276 -9.66 -16.49 36.44
C SER A 276 -9.08 -15.96 35.12
N VAL A 277 -8.47 -16.81 34.30
CA VAL A 277 -8.01 -16.39 32.96
C VAL A 277 -9.19 -16.07 32.06
N GLN A 278 -10.29 -16.83 32.14
CA GLN A 278 -11.51 -16.58 31.36
C GLN A 278 -12.15 -15.23 31.70
N ALA A 279 -12.10 -14.80 32.96
CA ALA A 279 -12.62 -13.48 33.38
C ALA A 279 -11.85 -12.30 32.76
N VAL A 280 -10.53 -12.42 32.59
CA VAL A 280 -9.72 -11.38 31.93
C VAL A 280 -9.81 -11.50 30.40
N LEU A 281 -9.96 -12.72 29.88
CA LEU A 281 -10.14 -12.98 28.45
C LEU A 281 -11.45 -12.35 27.92
N THR A 282 -12.57 -12.51 28.62
CA THR A 282 -13.86 -11.96 28.18
C THR A 282 -13.86 -10.43 28.15
N VAL A 283 -13.08 -9.77 29.02
CA VAL A 283 -12.84 -8.32 28.93
C VAL A 283 -12.06 -7.97 27.65
N LEU A 284 -11.00 -8.72 27.32
CA LEU A 284 -10.26 -8.50 26.07
C LEU A 284 -11.14 -8.73 24.82
N GLU A 285 -11.97 -9.78 24.81
CA GLU A 285 -12.93 -10.05 23.73
C GLU A 285 -13.97 -8.93 23.57
N GLN A 286 -14.44 -8.33 24.68
CA GLN A 286 -15.36 -7.19 24.66
C GLN A 286 -14.71 -5.92 24.11
N GLU A 287 -13.50 -5.56 24.56
CA GLU A 287 -12.78 -4.39 24.03
C GLU A 287 -12.39 -4.56 22.55
N LEU A 288 -12.12 -5.81 22.12
CA LEU A 288 -11.86 -6.15 20.73
C LEU A 288 -13.11 -6.01 19.85
N ALA A 289 -14.27 -6.48 20.34
CA ALA A 289 -15.56 -6.32 19.65
C ALA A 289 -16.01 -4.85 19.56
N GLN A 290 -15.64 -4.01 20.53
CA GLN A 290 -15.89 -2.57 20.53
C GLN A 290 -14.83 -1.76 19.75
N GLY A 291 -13.73 -2.40 19.32
CA GLY A 291 -12.65 -1.75 18.56
C GLY A 291 -11.78 -0.78 19.36
N HIS A 292 -11.80 -0.86 20.70
CA HIS A 292 -11.16 0.09 21.61
C HIS A 292 -9.64 -0.13 21.75
N GLY A 293 -8.88 0.21 20.71
CA GLY A 293 -7.44 -0.05 20.60
C GLY A 293 -6.52 0.44 21.74
N LYS A 294 -6.99 1.33 22.64
CA LYS A 294 -6.25 1.73 23.85
C LYS A 294 -6.60 0.88 25.08
N ALA A 295 -7.86 0.46 25.22
CA ALA A 295 -8.31 -0.39 26.32
C ALA A 295 -7.91 -1.86 26.09
N SER A 296 -7.99 -2.32 24.83
CA SER A 296 -7.55 -3.65 24.41
C SER A 296 -6.08 -3.93 24.76
N ALA A 297 -5.19 -2.93 24.70
CA ALA A 297 -3.78 -3.07 25.07
C ALA A 297 -3.58 -3.38 26.56
N GLY A 298 -4.36 -2.74 27.43
CA GLY A 298 -4.37 -3.01 28.87
C GLY A 298 -4.94 -4.40 29.19
N ALA A 299 -6.07 -4.75 28.56
CA ALA A 299 -6.67 -6.09 28.70
C ALA A 299 -5.73 -7.19 28.19
N ALA A 300 -5.04 -6.98 27.05
CA ALA A 300 -4.06 -7.90 26.50
C ALA A 300 -2.80 -8.05 27.38
N ALA A 301 -2.41 -7.01 28.12
CA ALA A 301 -1.36 -7.13 29.14
C ALA A 301 -1.83 -7.99 30.33
N ALA A 302 -3.07 -7.79 30.79
CA ALA A 302 -3.66 -8.57 31.89
C ALA A 302 -3.83 -10.06 31.53
N VAL A 303 -4.31 -10.41 30.33
CA VAL A 303 -4.39 -11.82 29.86
C VAL A 303 -2.99 -12.45 29.83
N ARG A 304 -1.96 -11.74 29.34
CA ARG A 304 -0.56 -12.22 29.34
C ARG A 304 0.04 -12.37 30.74
N GLN A 305 -0.49 -11.69 31.76
CA GLN A 305 -0.09 -11.88 33.15
C GLN A 305 -0.80 -13.10 33.75
N ALA A 306 -2.12 -13.21 33.58
CA ALA A 306 -2.91 -14.33 34.07
C ALA A 306 -2.42 -15.68 33.50
N LEU A 307 -2.07 -15.74 32.21
CA LEU A 307 -1.45 -16.91 31.59
C LEU A 307 -0.08 -17.27 32.21
N ARG A 308 0.75 -16.28 32.58
CA ARG A 308 2.04 -16.53 33.25
C ARG A 308 1.88 -17.08 34.67
N GLU A 309 0.86 -16.62 35.39
CA GLU A 309 0.59 -17.05 36.77
C GLU A 309 -0.10 -18.44 36.84
N GLN A 310 -0.88 -18.80 35.81
CA GLN A 310 -1.81 -19.93 35.89
C GLN A 310 -1.69 -20.97 34.76
N GLY A 311 -0.91 -20.73 33.69
CA GLY A 311 -0.80 -21.62 32.53
C GLY A 311 -0.42 -23.07 32.86
N ARG A 312 0.39 -23.28 33.90
CA ARG A 312 0.72 -24.63 34.44
C ARG A 312 -0.48 -25.52 34.82
N TRP A 313 -1.68 -24.95 34.93
CA TRP A 313 -2.92 -25.64 35.28
C TRP A 313 -3.99 -25.62 34.17
N LEU A 314 -3.74 -24.92 33.04
CA LEU A 314 -4.71 -24.77 31.95
C LEU A 314 -4.68 -25.97 30.99
N ASP A 315 -5.74 -26.09 30.18
CA ASP A 315 -5.80 -27.03 29.06
C ASP A 315 -5.25 -26.38 27.79
N GLU A 316 -4.53 -27.15 26.98
CA GLU A 316 -3.81 -26.67 25.79
C GLU A 316 -4.74 -25.95 24.79
N LYS A 317 -5.99 -26.42 24.65
CA LYS A 317 -7.01 -25.78 23.80
C LYS A 317 -7.43 -24.41 24.31
N PHE A 318 -7.49 -24.24 25.62
CA PHE A 318 -7.85 -22.97 26.25
C PHE A 318 -6.69 -21.97 26.18
N GLU A 319 -5.45 -22.44 26.34
CA GLU A 319 -4.26 -21.60 26.08
C GLU A 319 -4.18 -21.17 24.61
N HIS A 320 -4.44 -22.07 23.66
CA HIS A 320 -4.46 -21.74 22.23
C HIS A 320 -5.55 -20.72 21.88
N HIS A 321 -6.75 -20.82 22.48
CA HIS A 321 -7.80 -19.80 22.34
C HIS A 321 -7.33 -18.45 22.88
N ALA A 322 -6.76 -18.42 24.09
CA ALA A 322 -6.25 -17.18 24.69
C ALA A 322 -5.12 -16.53 23.86
N GLN A 323 -4.23 -17.34 23.26
CA GLN A 323 -3.19 -16.89 22.35
C GLN A 323 -3.78 -16.35 21.02
N GLY A 324 -4.84 -16.96 20.50
CA GLY A 324 -5.55 -16.48 19.31
C GLY A 324 -6.21 -15.11 19.53
N VAL A 325 -6.88 -14.89 20.66
CA VAL A 325 -7.46 -13.59 21.02
C VAL A 325 -6.36 -12.54 21.23
N LEU A 326 -5.23 -12.90 21.86
CA LEU A 326 -4.06 -12.02 21.99
C LEU A 326 -3.45 -11.64 20.63
N ALA A 327 -3.39 -12.57 19.68
CA ALA A 327 -2.93 -12.29 18.31
C ALA A 327 -3.86 -11.27 17.62
N ALA A 328 -5.18 -11.51 17.63
CA ALA A 328 -6.16 -10.59 17.05
C ALA A 328 -6.12 -9.18 17.69
N ALA A 329 -5.91 -9.09 19.02
CA ALA A 329 -5.69 -7.82 19.69
C ALA A 329 -4.41 -7.11 19.23
N SER A 330 -3.32 -7.84 19.01
CA SER A 330 -2.07 -7.28 18.48
C SER A 330 -2.17 -6.85 17.01
N GLU A 331 -2.99 -7.52 16.20
CA GLU A 331 -3.30 -7.11 14.82
C GLU A 331 -4.10 -5.80 14.80
N LEU A 332 -5.07 -5.64 15.71
CA LEU A 332 -5.80 -4.37 15.87
C LEU A 332 -4.88 -3.23 16.33
N GLU A 333 -3.97 -3.48 17.28
CA GLU A 333 -2.93 -2.51 17.65
C GLU A 333 -2.02 -2.15 16.47
N GLY A 334 -1.63 -3.14 15.66
CA GLY A 334 -0.86 -2.95 14.42
C GLY A 334 -1.58 -2.04 13.42
N TRP A 335 -2.86 -2.29 13.19
CA TRP A 335 -3.71 -1.47 12.31
C TRP A 335 -3.89 -0.04 12.82
N GLN A 336 -4.08 0.14 14.14
CA GLN A 336 -4.20 1.47 14.74
C GLN A 336 -2.87 2.24 14.68
N ARG A 337 -1.73 1.57 14.88
CA ARG A 337 -0.40 2.17 14.74
C ARG A 337 -0.12 2.56 13.28
N TRP A 338 -0.42 1.67 12.33
CA TRP A 338 -0.33 1.97 10.90
C TRP A 338 -1.22 3.15 10.50
N ARG A 339 -2.48 3.19 10.96
CA ARG A 339 -3.39 4.32 10.71
C ARG A 339 -2.91 5.63 11.34
N ALA A 340 -2.34 5.58 12.55
CA ALA A 340 -1.74 6.75 13.18
C ALA A 340 -0.47 7.22 12.45
N ASP A 341 0.30 6.30 11.90
CA ASP A 341 1.48 6.60 11.07
C ASP A 341 1.07 7.20 9.72
N GLN A 342 0.01 6.70 9.08
CA GLN A 342 -0.62 7.30 7.89
C GLN A 342 -1.09 8.73 8.17
N ILE A 343 -1.85 8.96 9.26
CA ILE A 343 -2.28 10.31 9.65
C ILE A 343 -1.08 11.24 9.91
N ARG A 344 0.01 10.72 10.49
CA ARG A 344 1.24 11.51 10.68
C ARG A 344 1.92 11.83 9.36
N GLN A 345 1.97 10.90 8.42
CA GLN A 345 2.51 11.10 7.07
C GLN A 345 1.65 12.11 6.27
N ASP A 346 0.32 12.05 6.37
CA ASP A 346 -0.59 13.05 5.80
C ASP A 346 -0.34 14.44 6.39
N LEU A 347 -0.19 14.55 7.71
CA LEU A 347 0.07 15.82 8.38
C LEU A 347 1.46 16.38 8.04
N VAL A 348 2.50 15.53 7.95
CA VAL A 348 3.83 15.91 7.47
C VAL A 348 3.78 16.36 6.02
N THR A 349 3.11 15.62 5.13
CA THR A 349 2.96 15.99 3.71
C THR A 349 2.23 17.32 3.54
N ARG A 350 1.17 17.55 4.34
CA ARG A 350 0.46 18.85 4.39
C ARG A 350 1.33 19.96 4.94
N ALA A 351 2.16 19.70 5.95
CA ALA A 351 3.11 20.67 6.48
C ALA A 351 4.21 21.00 5.46
N GLU A 352 4.79 20.00 4.79
CA GLU A 352 5.78 20.19 3.73
C GLU A 352 5.19 20.96 2.53
N ALA A 353 3.93 20.73 2.17
CA ALA A 353 3.24 21.54 1.17
C ALA A 353 3.07 23.03 1.58
N LEU A 354 3.13 23.34 2.88
CA LEU A 354 3.18 24.72 3.40
C LEU A 354 4.60 25.31 3.41
N PHE A 355 5.65 24.58 3.01
CA PHE A 355 7.01 25.12 2.90
C PHE A 355 7.58 24.99 1.48
N LYS A 356 8.01 26.13 0.91
CA LYS A 356 8.77 26.14 -0.33
C LYS A 356 10.24 25.88 0.00
N LYS A 357 10.82 24.86 -0.62
CA LYS A 357 12.26 24.57 -0.57
C LYS A 357 13.02 25.58 -1.44
N VAL A 358 13.58 26.62 -0.81
CA VAL A 358 14.47 27.56 -1.51
C VAL A 358 15.90 27.03 -1.38
N VAL A 359 16.53 26.74 -2.53
CA VAL A 359 17.94 26.36 -2.61
C VAL A 359 18.73 27.60 -3.01
N GLU A 360 19.29 28.30 -2.03
CA GLU A 360 20.06 29.51 -2.26
C GLU A 360 21.55 29.17 -2.40
N LYS A 361 22.15 29.55 -3.54
CA LYS A 361 23.53 29.18 -3.90
C LYS A 361 24.52 30.23 -3.39
N VAL A 362 24.81 30.20 -2.10
CA VAL A 362 25.67 31.18 -1.43
C VAL A 362 27.16 30.94 -1.77
N PRO A 363 27.90 31.94 -2.28
CA PRO A 363 29.36 31.84 -2.44
C PRO A 363 30.05 31.85 -1.06
N ALA A 364 31.08 31.01 -0.90
CA ALA A 364 31.72 30.81 0.40
C ALA A 364 32.63 31.96 0.82
N THR A 365 32.17 32.82 1.72
CA THR A 365 33.02 33.77 2.47
C THR A 365 33.63 33.09 3.70
N GLY A 366 34.92 33.33 3.95
CA GLY A 366 35.71 32.66 4.99
C GLY A 366 35.36 33.04 6.44
N PRO A 367 35.93 32.33 7.44
CA PRO A 367 35.53 32.44 8.84
C PRO A 367 36.12 33.67 9.55
N ALA A 368 35.27 34.43 10.25
CA ALA A 368 35.68 35.40 11.28
C ALA A 368 35.51 34.79 12.68
N LYS A 369 36.45 35.08 13.58
CA LYS A 369 36.58 34.52 14.94
C LYS A 369 35.74 35.31 16.00
N PRO A 370 35.58 34.79 17.24
CA PRO A 370 34.51 35.19 18.16
C PRO A 370 34.84 36.33 19.14
N GLY A 371 33.78 36.85 19.78
CA GLY A 371 33.77 37.81 20.88
C GLY A 371 32.64 38.84 20.69
N GLY A 372 31.87 39.28 21.68
CA GLY A 372 31.78 38.92 23.11
C GLY A 372 30.61 39.68 23.76
N ASP A 373 30.18 39.24 24.94
CA ASP A 373 29.10 39.74 25.83
C ASP A 373 28.30 41.03 25.49
N LYS A 374 26.97 40.92 25.67
CA LYS A 374 26.25 41.64 26.75
C LYS A 374 24.78 41.19 26.92
N THR A 375 24.43 40.75 28.13
CA THR A 375 23.06 40.77 28.70
C THR A 375 22.83 42.15 29.37
N PRO A 376 21.58 42.64 29.55
CA PRO A 376 20.73 42.30 30.71
C PRO A 376 19.29 41.84 30.28
N SER A 377 18.57 40.99 31.04
CA SER A 377 17.76 41.28 32.25
C SER A 377 16.58 42.25 31.98
N GLN A 378 15.36 42.09 32.51
CA GLN A 378 14.77 41.08 33.42
C GLN A 378 13.22 41.18 33.38
N ASP A 379 12.56 40.29 34.14
CA ASP A 379 11.16 40.28 34.65
C ASP A 379 10.29 39.14 34.08
N THR A 380 9.85 38.13 34.86
CA THR A 380 9.12 38.12 36.17
C THR A 380 7.71 38.71 36.00
N ALA A 381 6.59 38.01 36.23
CA ALA A 381 6.34 36.71 36.86
C ALA A 381 5.11 36.00 36.26
N VAL A 382 4.97 34.70 36.52
CA VAL A 382 3.68 33.99 36.52
C VAL A 382 3.55 33.31 37.88
N PRO A 383 2.52 33.60 38.69
CA PRO A 383 2.31 32.93 39.97
C PRO A 383 1.69 31.54 39.80
N GLU A 384 2.00 30.66 40.74
CA GLU A 384 1.64 29.26 40.82
C GLU A 384 0.46 29.04 41.78
N ALA A 385 -0.57 28.30 41.36
CA ALA A 385 -1.56 27.56 42.18
C ALA A 385 -2.72 27.07 41.28
N SER A 386 -3.43 25.96 41.53
CA SER A 386 -3.12 24.75 42.30
C SER A 386 -4.16 23.67 41.94
N VAL A 387 -3.75 22.41 41.97
CA VAL A 387 -4.49 21.13 42.06
C VAL A 387 -6.01 20.99 41.76
N ALA A 388 -6.29 19.84 41.15
CA ALA A 388 -7.37 18.88 41.48
C ALA A 388 -8.43 18.63 40.38
N SER A 389 -8.68 17.33 40.18
CA SER A 389 -9.63 16.74 39.25
C SER A 389 -11.08 16.95 39.70
N ASP A 390 -12.01 16.94 38.74
CA ASP A 390 -13.22 16.14 38.88
C ASP A 390 -13.65 15.55 37.53
N ALA A 391 -14.40 14.45 37.54
CA ALA A 391 -14.83 13.71 36.37
C ALA A 391 -16.35 13.76 36.20
N ALA A 392 -16.83 14.12 35.01
CA ALA A 392 -18.24 13.96 34.66
C ALA A 392 -18.41 13.63 33.16
N GLU A 393 -18.81 12.38 32.94
CA GLU A 393 -19.40 11.80 31.74
C GLU A 393 -20.63 12.60 31.23
N VAL A 394 -20.66 12.97 29.93
CA VAL A 394 -21.93 13.20 29.21
C VAL A 394 -21.84 12.65 27.77
N THR A 395 -22.89 11.93 27.42
CA THR A 395 -23.21 11.21 26.20
C THR A 395 -23.24 12.03 24.90
N ALA A 396 -23.09 11.34 23.77
CA ALA A 396 -23.42 11.84 22.43
C ALA A 396 -24.95 11.90 22.18
N PRO A 397 -25.39 12.68 21.19
CA PRO A 397 -26.25 12.10 20.15
C PRO A 397 -25.88 12.52 18.71
N THR A 398 -26.72 12.04 17.77
CA THR A 398 -26.47 11.90 16.32
C THR A 398 -27.13 12.99 15.43
N ALA A 399 -26.76 13.01 14.15
CA ALA A 399 -27.36 13.74 13.00
C ALA A 399 -27.25 15.30 13.05
N ASP A 400 -27.27 16.04 11.94
CA ASP A 400 -27.59 15.74 10.53
C ASP A 400 -26.87 16.69 9.55
N GLN A 401 -26.95 16.45 8.23
CA GLN A 401 -26.70 17.47 7.16
C GLN A 401 -27.99 18.33 6.96
N PRO A 402 -28.13 19.36 6.06
CA PRO A 402 -27.29 19.69 4.89
C PRO A 402 -27.17 21.19 4.42
N GLU A 403 -26.52 21.36 3.26
CA GLU A 403 -26.70 22.37 2.16
C GLU A 403 -26.21 23.85 2.21
N HIS A 404 -25.41 24.19 1.18
CA HIS A 404 -25.38 25.37 0.28
C HIS A 404 -25.61 26.81 0.81
N THR A 405 -24.69 27.78 0.59
CA THR A 405 -24.50 28.60 -0.65
C THR A 405 -23.45 29.70 -0.34
N ALA A 406 -22.85 30.51 -1.23
CA ALA A 406 -22.52 30.52 -2.67
C ALA A 406 -21.64 31.78 -2.97
N LEU A 407 -21.26 32.02 -4.25
CA LEU A 407 -20.72 33.28 -4.83
C LEU A 407 -19.20 33.55 -4.55
N LYS A 408 -18.31 33.60 -5.57
CA LYS A 408 -18.07 34.66 -6.61
C LYS A 408 -17.29 35.89 -6.06
N GLU A 409 -16.43 36.61 -6.78
CA GLU A 409 -16.03 36.61 -8.20
C GLU A 409 -14.67 37.33 -8.39
N ALA A 410 -14.11 37.26 -9.61
CA ALA A 410 -13.10 38.17 -10.21
C ALA A 410 -11.70 38.28 -9.54
N GLY A 411 -10.62 38.56 -10.28
CA GLY A 411 -10.48 38.71 -11.73
C GLY A 411 -9.11 39.30 -12.09
N GLU A 412 -8.69 39.15 -13.35
CA GLU A 412 -7.90 40.11 -14.18
C GLU A 412 -6.72 40.91 -13.57
N THR A 413 -5.56 41.11 -14.22
CA THR A 413 -5.11 41.08 -15.62
C THR A 413 -3.58 40.78 -15.60
N ALA A 414 -2.97 40.00 -16.49
CA ALA A 414 -2.67 40.22 -17.91
C ALA A 414 -1.50 41.22 -18.21
N VAL A 415 -0.70 40.86 -19.23
CA VAL A 415 0.09 41.74 -20.16
C VAL A 415 1.47 42.23 -19.65
N THR A 416 2.60 42.16 -20.39
CA THR A 416 3.07 41.51 -21.65
C THR A 416 4.62 41.38 -21.61
N ALA A 417 5.28 40.49 -22.38
CA ALA A 417 6.06 40.79 -23.62
C ALA A 417 6.80 42.16 -23.64
N ASP A 418 8.03 42.36 -24.15
CA ASP A 418 8.98 41.51 -24.90
C ASP A 418 10.41 42.17 -24.80
N ALA A 419 11.55 41.76 -25.39
CA ALA A 419 11.90 40.78 -26.44
C ALA A 419 13.40 40.32 -26.37
N SER A 420 13.79 39.55 -27.39
CA SER A 420 15.10 39.27 -28.05
C SER A 420 16.21 40.37 -27.97
N ASP A 421 17.51 40.13 -28.22
CA ASP A 421 18.09 39.44 -29.40
C ASP A 421 19.66 39.26 -29.38
N VAL A 422 20.19 38.47 -30.35
CA VAL A 422 21.55 38.37 -30.98
C VAL A 422 22.83 37.82 -30.27
N SER A 423 23.37 36.75 -30.89
CA SER A 423 24.78 36.29 -31.12
C SER A 423 25.82 35.98 -30.02
N SER A 424 26.18 34.69 -29.97
CA SER A 424 27.43 34.12 -30.53
C SER A 424 28.80 34.81 -30.32
N ALA A 425 29.65 34.19 -29.50
CA ALA A 425 31.07 33.95 -29.81
C ALA A 425 31.60 32.74 -29.01
N ALA A 426 32.56 31.99 -29.57
CA ALA A 426 33.11 30.75 -28.98
C ALA A 426 34.56 30.96 -28.43
N PRO A 427 35.37 29.92 -28.17
CA PRO A 427 35.51 29.32 -26.83
C PRO A 427 36.98 29.33 -26.29
N ALA A 428 37.21 29.00 -25.01
CA ALA A 428 38.35 28.17 -24.54
C ALA A 428 38.53 28.13 -23.00
N ALA A 429 39.25 27.09 -22.55
CA ALA A 429 39.91 26.90 -21.25
C ALA A 429 39.03 26.64 -19.99
N GLN A 430 39.39 25.56 -19.27
CA GLN A 430 38.71 25.03 -18.09
C GLN A 430 39.49 25.34 -16.78
N VAL A 431 39.01 24.76 -15.66
CA VAL A 431 39.66 24.55 -14.33
C VAL A 431 39.32 25.61 -13.26
N PRO A 432 39.00 25.24 -12.00
CA PRO A 432 38.35 24.04 -11.46
C PRO A 432 37.05 24.35 -10.68
N THR A 433 36.17 23.36 -10.45
CA THR A 433 34.95 23.54 -9.65
C THR A 433 35.20 23.45 -8.14
N THR A 434 34.93 24.54 -7.41
CA THR A 434 34.88 24.54 -5.93
C THR A 434 33.62 23.84 -5.40
N PRO A 435 33.69 23.14 -4.26
CA PRO A 435 32.53 22.42 -3.71
C PRO A 435 31.45 23.40 -3.24
N THR A 436 30.28 23.34 -3.89
CA THR A 436 29.10 24.12 -3.47
C THR A 436 28.46 23.42 -2.27
N LYS A 437 28.40 24.08 -1.10
CA LYS A 437 27.53 23.65 0.00
C LYS A 437 26.13 24.19 -0.25
N GLU A 438 25.20 23.32 -0.61
CA GLU A 438 23.78 23.68 -0.69
C GLU A 438 23.23 23.91 0.72
N ARG A 439 22.65 25.09 0.95
CA ARG A 439 21.90 25.37 2.18
C ARG A 439 20.41 25.27 1.86
N ILE A 440 19.77 24.23 2.38
CA ILE A 440 18.33 24.04 2.25
C ILE A 440 17.63 24.93 3.28
N THR A 441 16.91 25.95 2.82
CA THR A 441 16.03 26.77 3.66
C THR A 441 14.58 26.54 3.30
N TRP A 442 13.79 26.16 4.30
CA TRP A 442 12.34 25.98 4.19
C TRP A 442 11.63 27.30 4.51
N VAL A 443 10.92 27.87 3.53
CA VAL A 443 10.22 29.16 3.68
C VAL A 443 8.71 28.92 3.65
N PRO A 444 7.91 29.43 4.60
CA PRO A 444 6.47 29.31 4.58
C PRO A 444 5.87 29.80 3.24
N ALA A 445 4.97 29.00 2.66
CA ALA A 445 4.38 29.26 1.35
C ALA A 445 3.38 30.44 1.35
N MET A 446 2.87 30.80 2.54
CA MET A 446 1.99 31.94 2.80
C MET A 446 2.75 33.00 3.59
N GLY A 447 2.91 34.18 2.98
CA GLY A 447 3.43 35.35 3.69
C GLY A 447 2.46 35.79 4.78
N GLY A 448 3.01 36.30 5.90
CA GLY A 448 2.19 36.78 7.01
C GLY A 448 1.24 37.89 6.59
N ARG A 449 0.01 37.88 7.14
CA ARG A 449 -0.72 39.14 7.32
C ARG A 449 0.00 39.93 8.42
N LYS A 450 -0.01 41.26 8.25
CA LYS A 450 0.66 42.23 9.13
C LYS A 450 0.23 42.12 10.58
#